data_AF-A0A3S1C0V0-F1
#
_entry.id   AF-A0A3S1C0V0-F1
#
_cell.length_a   1.000
_cell.length_b   1.000
_cell.length_c   1.000
_cell.angle_alpha   90.00
_cell.angle_beta   90.00
_cell.angle_gamma   90.00
#
_symmetry.space_group_name_H-M   'P 1'
#
loop_
_entity.id
_entity.type
_entity.pdbx_description
1 polymer ?
#
loop_
_entity_poly.entity_id
_entity_poly.type
_entity_poly.pdbx_seq_one_letter_code
_entity_poly.pdbx_strand_id
1 'polypeptide(L)'
;MSNLLKFLFTLVAWILFMVAGIPYLTTELTELVKPPESISNEVIAAPYVGPADLTVQSGAQVIGLVPYALAGDFDLYIDEWPPINQETDISTFNLKGVTTLNYKVSIIRDPLLGTVKTIDASH
;
A
#
# COMPACT_ATOMS: atom_id res chain seq x y z
N MET A 1 -20.92 4.39 48.01
CA MET A 1 -21.36 5.23 46.87
C MET A 1 -22.86 5.06 46.72
N SER A 2 -23.67 6.13 46.89
CA SER A 2 -25.13 6.02 46.88
C SER A 2 -25.66 5.63 45.49
N ASN A 3 -26.75 4.86 45.44
CA ASN A 3 -27.38 4.45 44.18
C ASN A 3 -27.82 5.66 43.32
N LEU A 4 -28.17 6.76 43.97
CA LEU A 4 -28.50 8.04 43.33
C LEU A 4 -27.31 8.64 42.57
N LEU A 5 -26.10 8.58 43.16
CA LEU A 5 -24.89 9.08 42.52
C LEU A 5 -24.53 8.24 41.28
N LYS A 6 -24.67 6.91 41.37
CA LYS A 6 -24.46 6.01 40.23
C LYS A 6 -25.44 6.31 39.10
N PHE A 7 -26.72 6.51 39.42
CA PHE A 7 -27.74 6.89 38.44
C PHE A 7 -27.40 8.21 37.74
N LEU A 8 -26.97 9.24 38.49
CA LEU A 8 -26.57 10.52 37.90
C LEU A 8 -25.37 10.37 36.95
N PHE A 9 -24.33 9.62 37.34
CA PHE A 9 -23.17 9.40 36.48
C PHE A 9 -23.53 8.64 35.22
N THR A 10 -24.39 7.62 35.32
CA THR A 10 -24.87 6.87 34.15
C THR A 10 -25.70 7.77 33.23
N LEU A 11 -26.56 8.63 33.77
CA LEU A 11 -27.33 9.60 32.99
C LEU A 11 -26.41 10.56 32.22
N VAL A 12 -25.41 11.12 32.90
CA VAL A 12 -24.44 12.04 32.28
C VAL A 12 -23.63 11.35 31.18
N ALA A 13 -23.19 10.10 31.42
CA ALA A 13 -22.48 9.33 30.41
C ALA A 13 -23.32 9.10 29.15
N TRP A 14 -24.62 8.80 29.31
CA TRP A 14 -25.54 8.66 28.18
C TRP A 14 -25.77 9.96 27.41
N ILE A 15 -25.85 11.10 28.10
CA ILE A 15 -25.96 12.41 27.46
C ILE A 15 -24.70 12.72 26.65
N LEU A 16 -23.51 12.51 27.23
CA LEU A 16 -22.24 12.72 26.52
C LEU A 16 -22.11 11.80 25.31
N PHE A 17 -22.51 10.53 25.44
CA PHE A 17 -22.50 9.58 24.33
C PHE A 17 -23.48 9.99 23.22
N MET A 18 -24.67 10.47 23.54
CA MET A 18 -25.63 10.97 22.54
C MET A 18 -25.10 12.22 21.80
N VAL A 19 -24.49 13.16 22.52
CA VAL A 19 -24.04 14.44 21.96
C VAL A 19 -22.77 14.31 21.13
N ALA A 20 -21.82 13.47 21.54
CA ALA A 20 -20.54 13.31 20.84
C ALA A 20 -20.46 12.03 20.00
N GLY A 21 -21.05 10.93 20.49
CA GLY A 21 -20.97 9.62 19.87
C GLY A 21 -21.85 9.49 18.64
N ILE A 22 -23.09 10.00 18.65
CA ILE A 22 -23.98 9.90 17.49
C ILE A 22 -23.45 10.70 16.29
N PRO A 23 -23.03 11.98 16.42
CA PRO A 23 -22.45 12.71 15.31
C PRO A 23 -21.20 12.03 14.76
N TYR A 24 -20.32 11.54 15.64
CA TYR A 24 -19.11 10.82 15.24
C TYR A 24 -19.44 9.56 14.41
N LEU A 25 -20.35 8.71 14.90
CA LEU A 25 -20.78 7.51 14.17
C LEU A 25 -21.44 7.87 12.83
N THR A 26 -22.25 8.94 12.78
CA THR A 26 -22.84 9.38 11.51
C THR A 26 -21.81 9.90 10.52
N THR A 27 -20.76 10.60 10.98
CA THR A 27 -19.67 11.08 10.12
C THR A 27 -18.88 9.90 9.57
N GLU A 28 -18.48 8.95 10.41
CA GLU A 28 -17.72 7.75 10.00
C GLU A 28 -18.53 6.83 9.06
N LEU A 29 -19.85 6.74 9.23
CA LEU A 29 -20.71 5.97 8.31
C LEU A 29 -20.99 6.66 6.98
N THR A 30 -20.89 7.99 6.93
CA THR A 30 -21.23 8.77 5.72
C THR A 30 -19.98 9.15 4.93
N GLU A 31 -18.85 9.38 5.59
CA GLU A 31 -17.54 9.51 4.94
C GLU A 31 -17.04 8.12 4.57
N LEU A 32 -17.50 7.62 3.42
CA LEU A 32 -16.70 6.67 2.64
C LEU A 32 -15.31 7.28 2.52
N VAL A 33 -14.29 6.62 3.09
CA VAL A 33 -12.88 6.97 2.91
C VAL A 33 -12.69 7.28 1.44
N LYS A 34 -12.64 8.58 1.11
CA LYS A 34 -12.40 8.98 -0.27
C LYS A 34 -11.03 8.40 -0.58
N PRO A 35 -10.90 7.52 -1.60
CA PRO A 35 -9.59 7.21 -2.14
C PRO A 35 -8.93 8.57 -2.39
N PRO A 36 -7.66 8.77 -1.99
CA PRO A 36 -6.98 10.03 -2.22
C PRO A 36 -7.26 10.43 -3.67
N GLU A 37 -7.95 11.55 -3.87
CA GLU A 37 -8.24 12.07 -5.20
C GLU A 37 -6.87 12.22 -5.86
N SER A 38 -6.58 11.37 -6.85
CA SER A 38 -5.35 11.46 -7.61
C SER A 38 -5.36 12.81 -8.30
N ILE A 39 -4.69 13.80 -7.71
CA ILE A 39 -4.50 15.13 -8.29
C ILE A 39 -3.45 15.02 -9.41
N SER A 40 -3.63 14.08 -10.33
CA SER A 40 -2.98 14.02 -11.64
C SER A 40 -3.47 12.78 -12.39
N ASN A 41 -4.21 12.97 -13.47
CA ASN A 41 -4.21 12.00 -14.59
C ASN A 41 -3.03 12.26 -15.54
N GLU A 42 -2.22 13.26 -15.25
CA GLU A 42 -0.92 13.42 -15.88
C GLU A 42 0.02 12.43 -15.19
N VAL A 43 0.23 11.28 -15.84
CA VAL A 43 1.47 10.53 -15.67
C VAL A 43 2.57 11.48 -16.11
N ILE A 44 3.04 12.32 -15.20
CA ILE A 44 4.30 13.01 -15.36
C ILE A 44 5.30 11.87 -15.35
N ALA A 45 5.75 11.48 -16.54
CA ALA A 45 6.90 10.63 -16.73
C ALA A 45 8.09 11.40 -16.14
N ALA A 46 8.23 11.38 -14.82
CA ALA A 46 9.39 11.89 -14.15
C ALA A 46 10.53 10.98 -14.60
N PRO A 47 11.48 11.47 -15.41
CA PRO A 47 12.64 10.66 -15.77
C PRO A 47 13.30 10.26 -14.45
N TYR A 48 13.46 8.96 -14.25
CA TYR A 48 14.12 8.43 -13.07
C TYR A 48 15.50 9.11 -12.92
N VAL A 49 15.64 9.92 -11.87
CA VAL A 49 16.89 10.65 -11.54
C VAL A 49 17.80 9.81 -10.64
N GLY A 50 17.59 8.50 -10.59
CA GLY A 50 18.55 7.58 -9.99
C GLY A 50 19.65 7.20 -11.00
N PRO A 51 20.72 6.52 -10.54
CA PRO A 51 21.76 6.05 -11.44
C PRO A 51 21.14 5.20 -12.56
N ALA A 52 21.51 5.47 -13.82
CA ALA A 52 21.06 4.70 -14.99
C ALA A 52 21.45 3.21 -14.92
N ASP A 53 22.29 2.87 -13.95
CA ASP A 53 22.70 1.53 -13.63
C ASP A 53 21.68 0.85 -12.71
N LEU A 54 20.80 0.03 -13.30
CA LEU A 54 19.82 -0.81 -12.60
C LEU A 54 20.48 -1.96 -11.82
N THR A 55 21.82 -2.06 -11.82
CA THR A 55 22.53 -3.11 -11.09
C THR A 55 22.36 -3.02 -9.58
N VAL A 56 22.02 -1.86 -9.02
CA VAL A 56 21.80 -1.69 -7.57
C VAL A 56 20.62 -0.74 -7.34
N GLN A 57 19.54 -1.28 -6.78
CA GLN A 57 18.32 -0.59 -6.38
C GLN A 57 18.07 -0.85 -4.90
N SER A 58 17.59 0.15 -4.17
CA SER A 58 17.15 -0.07 -2.79
C SER A 58 15.91 -0.96 -2.76
N GLY A 59 15.75 -1.77 -1.73
CA GLY A 59 14.57 -2.63 -1.62
C GLY A 59 13.28 -1.83 -1.42
N ALA A 60 13.35 -0.58 -0.98
CA ALA A 60 12.20 0.34 -1.02
C ALA A 60 11.75 0.65 -2.46
N GLN A 61 12.70 0.79 -3.40
CA GLN A 61 12.39 0.94 -4.82
C GLN A 61 11.81 -0.34 -5.42
N VAL A 62 12.33 -1.52 -5.03
CA VAL A 62 11.78 -2.82 -5.45
C VAL A 62 10.35 -3.02 -4.94
N ILE A 63 10.08 -2.69 -3.67
CA ILE A 63 8.72 -2.73 -3.12
C ILE A 63 7.80 -1.75 -3.85
N GLY A 64 8.32 -0.61 -4.29
CA GLY A 64 7.58 0.35 -5.11
C GLY A 64 7.06 -0.22 -6.44
N LEU A 65 7.58 -1.37 -6.90
CA LEU A 65 7.14 -2.06 -8.11
C LEU A 65 5.96 -3.02 -7.86
N VAL A 66 5.72 -3.41 -6.61
CA VAL A 66 4.67 -4.38 -6.23
C VAL A 66 3.28 -3.95 -6.72
N PRO A 67 2.82 -2.69 -6.55
CA PRO A 67 1.49 -2.29 -7.02
C PRO A 67 1.29 -2.46 -8.53
N TYR A 68 2.34 -2.25 -9.33
CA TYR A 68 2.30 -2.40 -10.79
C TYR A 68 2.27 -3.87 -11.21
N ALA A 69 3.00 -4.73 -10.48
CA ALA A 69 2.94 -6.17 -10.70
C ALA A 69 1.56 -6.76 -10.35
N LEU A 70 0.94 -6.28 -9.27
CA LEU A 70 -0.43 -6.64 -8.89
C LEU A 70 -1.49 -6.09 -9.86
N ALA A 71 -1.18 -4.99 -10.56
CA ALA A 71 -1.99 -4.49 -11.66
C ALA A 71 -1.81 -5.29 -12.96
N GLY A 72 -0.81 -6.18 -13.01
CA GLY A 72 -0.48 -7.05 -14.15
C GLY A 72 0.30 -6.39 -15.26
N ASP A 73 0.99 -5.28 -14.97
CA ASP A 73 1.88 -4.65 -15.93
C ASP A 73 3.08 -5.55 -16.26
N PHE A 74 3.51 -6.37 -15.30
CA PHE A 74 4.59 -7.36 -15.42
C PHE A 74 4.57 -8.34 -14.24
N ASP A 75 5.20 -9.50 -14.38
CA ASP A 75 5.47 -10.40 -13.25
C ASP A 75 6.72 -9.92 -12.50
N LEU A 76 6.65 -9.80 -11.18
CA LEU A 76 7.78 -9.40 -10.33
C LEU A 76 8.29 -10.59 -9.50
N TYR A 77 9.58 -10.87 -9.59
CA TYR A 77 10.27 -11.87 -8.80
C TYR A 77 11.21 -11.16 -7.82
N ILE A 78 11.17 -11.53 -6.54
CA ILE A 78 12.02 -10.96 -5.49
C ILE A 78 12.70 -12.11 -4.75
N ASP A 79 13.97 -12.35 -5.00
CA ASP A 79 14.71 -13.50 -4.45
C ASP A 79 13.93 -14.84 -4.62
N GLU A 80 14.17 -15.82 -3.75
CA GLU A 80 13.49 -17.14 -3.71
C GLU A 80 11.98 -17.05 -3.41
N TRP A 81 11.34 -15.89 -3.59
CA TRP A 81 9.93 -15.71 -3.34
C TRP A 81 9.09 -16.14 -4.54
N PRO A 82 7.82 -16.53 -4.27
CA PRO A 82 6.85 -16.71 -5.35
C PRO A 82 6.71 -15.44 -6.20
N PRO A 83 6.43 -15.59 -7.51
CA PRO A 83 6.14 -14.44 -8.37
C PRO A 83 4.99 -13.62 -7.80
N ILE A 84 5.15 -12.30 -7.81
CA ILE A 84 4.13 -11.32 -7.49
C ILE A 84 3.48 -10.88 -8.81
N ASN A 85 2.17 -11.14 -8.92
CA ASN A 85 1.33 -10.86 -10.08
C ASN A 85 -0.13 -10.61 -9.66
N GLN A 86 -1.04 -10.44 -10.61
CA GLN A 86 -2.48 -10.16 -10.34
C GLN A 86 -3.18 -11.24 -9.49
N GLU A 87 -2.69 -12.48 -9.50
CA GLU A 87 -3.27 -13.60 -8.75
C GLU A 87 -2.69 -13.72 -7.34
N THR A 88 -1.73 -12.87 -6.99
CA THR A 88 -0.97 -12.96 -5.74
C THR A 88 -1.74 -12.34 -4.57
N ASP A 89 -1.99 -13.13 -3.52
CA ASP A 89 -2.60 -12.64 -2.27
C ASP A 89 -1.56 -12.00 -1.33
N ILE A 90 -1.48 -10.66 -1.37
CA ILE A 90 -0.52 -9.87 -0.58
C ILE A 90 -0.72 -9.93 0.94
N SER A 91 -1.86 -10.40 1.45
CA SER A 91 -2.15 -10.42 2.89
C SER A 91 -1.23 -11.38 3.67
N THR A 92 -0.62 -12.32 2.95
CA THR A 92 0.31 -13.31 3.49
C THR A 92 1.78 -12.86 3.44
N PHE A 93 2.08 -11.72 2.81
CA PHE A 93 3.44 -11.27 2.56
C PHE A 93 3.97 -10.37 3.67
N ASN A 94 5.10 -10.78 4.27
CA ASN A 94 5.83 -9.94 5.22
C ASN A 94 7.06 -9.30 4.56
N LEU A 95 6.89 -8.12 3.98
CA LEU A 95 7.96 -7.36 3.32
C LEU A 95 8.90 -6.62 4.29
N LYS A 96 8.77 -6.83 5.61
CA LYS A 96 9.64 -6.23 6.63
C LYS A 96 11.04 -6.83 6.50
N GLY A 97 12.00 -6.03 6.04
CA GLY A 97 13.40 -6.44 5.82
C GLY A 97 13.85 -6.24 4.37
N VAL A 98 12.92 -6.32 3.42
CA VAL A 98 13.19 -6.03 2.00
C VAL A 98 13.63 -4.57 1.84
N THR A 99 12.99 -3.62 2.54
CA THR A 99 13.29 -2.18 2.45
C THR A 99 14.74 -1.80 2.80
N THR A 100 15.44 -2.61 3.59
CA THR A 100 16.80 -2.32 4.09
C THR A 100 17.91 -2.94 3.25
N LEU A 101 17.57 -3.81 2.29
CA LEU A 101 18.52 -4.49 1.42
C LEU A 101 18.69 -3.73 0.10
N ASN A 102 19.83 -3.93 -0.54
CA ASN A 102 20.05 -3.49 -1.92
C ASN A 102 19.88 -4.70 -2.84
N TYR A 103 19.23 -4.48 -3.97
CA TYR A 103 18.86 -5.50 -4.93
C TYR A 103 19.41 -5.16 -6.30
N LYS A 104 19.89 -6.17 -7.01
CA LYS A 104 20.15 -6.09 -8.43
C LYS A 104 18.87 -6.36 -9.19
N VAL A 105 18.51 -5.46 -10.12
CA VAL A 105 17.28 -5.59 -10.92
C VAL A 105 17.62 -5.98 -12.36
N SER A 106 16.96 -7.01 -12.86
CA SER A 106 17.02 -7.47 -14.24
C SER A 106 15.64 -7.35 -14.89
N ILE A 107 15.57 -6.68 -16.05
CA ILE A 107 14.31 -6.44 -16.76
C ILE A 107 14.29 -7.29 -18.03
N ILE A 108 13.30 -8.16 -18.14
CA ILE A 108 13.02 -8.96 -19.34
C ILE A 108 11.87 -8.31 -20.09
N ARG A 109 12.11 -8.00 -21.37
CA ARG A 109 11.12 -7.38 -22.26
C ARG A 109 10.63 -8.37 -23.31
N ASP A 110 9.40 -8.21 -23.74
CA ASP A 110 8.87 -8.91 -24.90
C ASP A 110 9.65 -8.46 -26.15
N PRO A 111 10.27 -9.39 -26.90
CA PRO A 111 11.08 -9.04 -28.06
C PRO A 111 10.26 -8.49 -29.25
N LEU A 112 8.94 -8.70 -29.28
CA LEU A 112 8.05 -8.25 -30.35
C LEU A 112 7.40 -6.90 -30.05
N LEU A 113 7.05 -6.65 -28.78
CA LEU A 113 6.31 -5.45 -28.35
C LEU A 113 7.17 -4.42 -27.60
N GLY A 114 8.36 -4.81 -27.13
CA GLY A 114 9.24 -3.96 -26.32
C GLY A 114 8.72 -3.66 -24.91
N THR A 115 7.55 -4.19 -24.56
CA THR A 115 6.90 -4.08 -23.25
C THR A 115 7.68 -4.88 -22.21
N VAL A 116 7.66 -4.42 -20.95
CA VAL A 116 8.24 -5.18 -19.85
C VAL A 116 7.35 -6.38 -19.59
N LYS A 117 7.94 -7.56 -19.51
CA LYS A 117 7.22 -8.81 -19.23
C LYS A 117 7.49 -9.29 -17.81
N THR A 118 8.75 -9.21 -17.40
CA THR A 118 9.20 -9.71 -16.10
C THR A 118 10.28 -8.80 -15.52
N ILE A 119 10.22 -8.58 -14.22
CA ILE A 119 11.27 -7.93 -13.44
C ILE A 119 11.75 -8.92 -12.39
N ASP A 120 13.06 -9.13 -12.33
CA ASP A 120 13.73 -9.98 -11.35
C ASP A 120 14.60 -9.10 -10.45
N ALA A 121 14.43 -9.22 -9.14
CA ALA A 121 15.21 -8.53 -8.12
C ALA A 121 15.90 -9.55 -7.21
N SER A 122 17.23 -9.51 -7.16
CA SER A 122 18.04 -10.39 -6.31
C SER A 122 19.00 -9.60 -5.42
N HIS A 123 19.11 -9.90 -4.12
CA HIS A 123 20.06 -9.22 -3.22
C HIS A 123 21.48 -9.80 -3.21
#